data_AF-A0A967SQN2-F1
#
_entry.id   AF-A0A967SQN2-F1
#
_cell.length_a   1.000
_cell.length_b   1.000
_cell.length_c   1.000
_cell.angle_alpha   90.00
_cell.angle_beta   90.00
_cell.angle_gamma   90.00
#
_symmetry.space_group_name_H-M   'P 1'
#
loop_
_entity.id
_entity.type
_entity.pdbx_description
1 polymer ?
#
loop_
_entity_poly.entity_id
_entity_poly.type
_entity_poly.pdbx_seq_one_letter_code
_entity_poly.pdbx_strand_id
1 'polypeptide(L)'
;REAGAVIYVDAVHYAPHALLDVDTLGADFVAVSPYKFYGPHLGALWGRKERLETLQLPRVASAPDHAPDRVETGTLQFEALAGATAAIEFLASLAD
;
A
#
# COMPACT_ATOMS: atom_id res chain seq x y z
N ARG A 1 20.11 -5.59 -3.51
CA ARG A 1 20.06 -4.69 -4.69
C ARG A 1 21.18 -4.96 -5.70
N GLU A 2 22.40 -5.30 -5.28
CA GLU A 2 23.54 -5.57 -6.18
C GLU A 2 23.27 -6.65 -7.25
N ALA A 3 22.45 -7.66 -6.92
CA ALA A 3 22.01 -8.70 -7.86
C ALA A 3 20.80 -8.30 -8.74
N GLY A 4 20.33 -7.04 -8.69
CA GLY A 4 19.15 -6.58 -9.45
C GLY A 4 17.80 -7.10 -8.95
N ALA A 5 17.76 -7.82 -7.83
CA ALA A 5 16.52 -8.37 -7.26
C ALA A 5 15.56 -7.29 -6.75
N VAL A 6 14.26 -7.57 -6.89
CA VAL A 6 13.15 -6.77 -6.37
C VAL A 6 12.91 -7.12 -4.89
N ILE A 7 12.73 -6.11 -4.04
CA ILE A 7 12.47 -6.25 -2.61
C ILE A 7 10.99 -5.95 -2.33
N TYR A 8 10.24 -6.99 -1.98
CA TYR A 8 8.85 -6.88 -1.53
C TYR A 8 8.79 -7.10 -0.01
N VAL A 9 8.29 -6.11 0.72
CA VAL A 9 8.17 -6.17 2.18
C VAL A 9 6.72 -6.41 2.57
N ASP A 10 6.47 -7.50 3.30
CA ASP A 10 5.23 -7.66 4.05
C ASP A 10 5.37 -6.93 5.40
N ALA A 11 4.66 -5.82 5.54
CA ALA A 11 4.62 -5.00 6.75
C ALA A 11 3.29 -5.12 7.50
N VAL A 12 2.47 -6.15 7.22
CA VAL A 12 1.13 -6.32 7.82
C VAL A 12 1.17 -6.30 9.36
N HIS A 13 2.17 -6.96 9.94
CA HIS A 13 2.39 -6.96 11.40
C HIS A 13 3.36 -5.90 11.90
N TYR A 14 4.10 -5.23 11.01
CA TYR A 14 5.05 -4.18 11.40
C TYR A 14 4.37 -2.81 11.53
N ALA A 15 3.50 -2.47 10.57
CA ALA A 15 2.80 -1.19 10.50
C ALA A 15 2.02 -0.78 11.76
N PRO A 16 1.41 -1.69 12.55
CA PRO A 16 0.73 -1.31 13.80
C PRO A 16 1.67 -0.92 14.94
N HIS A 17 2.97 -1.19 14.82
CA HIS A 17 3.92 -1.11 15.93
C HIS A 17 5.07 -0.13 15.69
N ALA A 18 5.32 0.26 14.44
CA ALA A 18 6.38 1.20 14.09
C ALA A 18 6.05 1.96 12.81
N LEU A 19 6.56 3.19 12.71
CA LEU A 19 6.46 4.00 11.50
C LEU A 19 7.25 3.35 10.36
N LEU A 20 6.62 3.28 9.20
CA LEU A 20 7.23 2.76 7.99
C LEU A 20 8.03 3.86 7.29
N ASP A 21 9.31 3.61 7.06
CA ASP A 21 10.15 4.39 6.16
C ASP A 21 10.60 3.48 5.00
N VAL A 22 9.98 3.69 3.84
CA VAL A 22 10.18 2.89 2.64
C VAL A 22 11.57 3.05 2.02
N ASP A 23 12.26 4.16 2.29
CA ASP A 23 13.62 4.41 1.80
C ASP A 23 14.64 3.76 2.72
N THR A 24 14.45 3.87 4.04
CA THR A 24 15.26 3.14 5.03
C THR A 24 15.13 1.63 4.86
N LEU A 25 13.94 1.12 4.56
CA LEU A 25 13.71 -0.30 4.24
C LEU A 25 14.34 -0.74 2.92
N GLY A 26 14.70 0.19 2.04
CA GLY A 26 15.21 -0.12 0.70
C GLY A 26 14.21 -0.88 -0.17
N ALA A 27 12.92 -0.80 0.15
CA ALA A 27 11.88 -1.59 -0.50
C ALA A 27 11.60 -1.11 -1.93
N ASP A 28 11.20 -2.03 -2.80
CA ASP A 28 10.55 -1.74 -4.08
C ASP A 28 9.02 -1.71 -3.93
N PHE A 29 8.50 -2.54 -3.01
CA PHE A 29 7.09 -2.64 -2.64
C PHE A 29 6.93 -2.87 -1.13
N VAL A 30 5.88 -2.31 -0.53
CA VAL A 30 5.50 -2.54 0.86
C VAL A 30 4.00 -2.79 0.95
N ALA A 31 3.60 -3.93 1.48
CA ALA A 31 2.20 -4.26 1.71
C ALA A 31 1.83 -4.12 3.18
N VAL A 32 0.66 -3.53 3.43
CA VAL A 32 0.07 -3.41 4.76
C VAL A 32 -1.40 -3.81 4.72
N SER A 33 -1.99 -4.06 5.89
CA SER A 33 -3.40 -4.37 5.99
C SER A 33 -4.06 -3.58 7.13
N PRO A 34 -4.92 -2.59 6.82
CA PRO A 34 -5.56 -1.75 7.82
C PRO A 34 -6.28 -2.49 8.96
N TYR A 35 -6.81 -3.69 8.75
CA TYR A 35 -7.43 -4.46 9.85
C TYR A 35 -6.48 -4.83 10.98
N LYS A 36 -5.15 -4.75 10.74
CA LYS A 36 -4.15 -4.94 11.79
C LYS A 36 -3.86 -3.67 12.60
N PHE A 37 -4.31 -2.51 12.14
CA PHE A 37 -4.11 -1.22 12.81
C PHE A 37 -5.41 -0.41 12.89
N TYR A 38 -6.46 -1.05 13.42
CA TYR A 38 -7.78 -0.45 13.71
C TYR A 38 -8.63 -0.01 12.51
N GLY A 39 -8.18 -0.29 11.28
CA GLY A 39 -8.93 -0.07 10.05
C GLY A 39 -9.80 -1.25 9.62
N PRO A 40 -10.44 -1.17 8.44
CA PRO A 40 -11.25 -2.23 7.88
C PRO A 40 -10.42 -3.37 7.25
N HIS A 41 -11.09 -4.48 6.92
CA HIS A 41 -10.52 -5.56 6.10
C HIS A 41 -10.23 -5.09 4.67
N LEU A 42 -9.05 -4.51 4.50
CA LEU A 42 -8.53 -3.96 3.26
C LEU A 42 -7.03 -4.31 3.13
N GLY A 43 -6.50 -4.30 1.91
CA GLY A 43 -5.06 -4.32 1.65
C GLY A 43 -4.62 -3.00 1.03
N ALA A 44 -3.43 -2.52 1.38
CA ALA A 44 -2.80 -1.38 0.72
C ALA A 44 -1.38 -1.75 0.30
N LEU A 45 -1.00 -1.34 -0.90
CA LEU A 45 0.31 -1.57 -1.48
C LEU A 45 0.95 -0.21 -1.79
N TRP A 46 2.07 0.07 -1.16
CA TRP A 46 3.01 1.08 -1.64
C TRP A 46 3.98 0.41 -2.61
N GLY A 47 4.37 1.13 -3.65
CA GLY A 47 5.44 0.71 -4.55
C GLY A 47 6.12 1.90 -5.18
N ARG A 48 7.39 1.72 -5.57
CA ARG A 48 8.09 2.74 -6.36
C ARG A 48 7.39 2.92 -7.70
N LYS A 49 7.25 4.17 -8.15
CA LYS A 49 6.48 4.50 -9.36
C LYS A 49 6.96 3.70 -10.57
N GLU A 50 8.26 3.69 -10.81
CA GLU A 50 8.92 2.96 -11.89
C GLU A 50 8.74 1.44 -11.80
N ARG A 51 8.45 0.91 -10.62
CA ARG A 51 8.14 -0.51 -10.41
C ARG A 51 6.68 -0.81 -10.70
N LEU A 52 5.77 0.02 -10.18
CA LEU A 52 4.34 -0.10 -10.45
C LEU A 52 4.05 -0.01 -11.96
N GLU A 53 4.75 0.88 -12.67
CA GLU A 53 4.66 1.06 -14.13
C GLU A 53 5.19 -0.14 -14.95
N THR A 54 5.81 -1.14 -14.33
CA THR A 54 6.23 -2.37 -15.01
C THR A 54 5.25 -3.53 -14.83
N LEU A 55 4.32 -3.41 -13.88
CA LEU A 55 3.36 -4.48 -13.58
C LEU A 55 2.32 -4.58 -14.69
N GLN A 56 2.00 -5.82 -15.08
CA GLN A 56 0.92 -6.13 -16.01
C GLN A 56 -0.16 -6.90 -15.24
N LEU A 57 -1.15 -6.16 -14.73
CA LEU A 57 -2.22 -6.71 -13.92
C LEU A 57 -3.52 -6.80 -14.73
N PRO A 58 -4.35 -7.83 -14.50
CA PRO A 58 -5.67 -7.89 -15.11
C PRO A 58 -6.50 -6.73 -14.59
N ARG A 59 -7.03 -5.88 -15.48
CA ARG A 59 -7.86 -4.73 -15.13
C ARG A 59 -9.06 -4.60 -16.05
N VAL A 60 -10.13 -4.00 -15.56
CA VAL A 60 -11.25 -3.59 -16.41
C VAL A 60 -10.80 -2.49 -17.38
N ALA A 61 -11.38 -2.46 -18.58
CA ALA A 61 -10.98 -1.50 -19.62
C ALA A 61 -11.10 -0.02 -19.20
N SER A 62 -12.01 0.28 -18.27
CA SER A 62 -12.23 1.62 -17.74
C SER A 62 -11.27 2.02 -16.61
N ALA A 63 -10.52 1.09 -16.03
CA ALA A 63 -9.55 1.41 -14.98
C ALA A 63 -8.34 2.13 -15.60
N PRO A 64 -7.71 3.10 -14.93
CA PRO A 64 -6.48 3.74 -15.41
C PRO A 64 -5.31 2.73 -15.57
N ASP A 65 -4.31 3.11 -16.38
CA ASP A 65 -3.13 2.26 -16.66
C ASP A 65 -1.80 2.95 -16.32
N HIS A 66 -1.79 3.77 -15.29
CA HIS A 66 -0.57 4.42 -14.82
C HIS A 66 -0.51 4.32 -13.31
N ALA A 67 0.70 4.38 -12.76
CA ALA A 67 0.86 4.35 -11.31
C ALA A 67 0.26 5.61 -10.66
N PRO A 68 -0.40 5.49 -9.48
CA PRO A 68 -0.54 4.25 -8.70
C PRO A 68 -1.73 3.37 -9.15
N ASP A 69 -2.76 3.95 -9.75
CA ASP A 69 -4.05 3.35 -10.11
C ASP A 69 -3.96 2.05 -10.94
N ARG A 70 -2.84 1.81 -11.61
CA ARG A 70 -2.58 0.54 -12.32
C ARG A 70 -2.74 -0.70 -11.44
N VAL A 71 -2.52 -0.59 -10.13
CA VAL A 71 -2.74 -1.71 -9.19
C VAL A 71 -4.17 -1.79 -8.64
N GLU A 72 -5.05 -0.90 -9.10
CA GLU A 72 -6.46 -0.79 -8.74
C GLU A 72 -7.31 -1.29 -9.92
N THR A 73 -7.55 -2.60 -9.95
CA THR A 73 -7.99 -3.32 -11.16
C THR A 73 -9.46 -3.12 -11.56
N GLY A 74 -10.22 -2.34 -10.79
CA GLY A 74 -11.64 -2.09 -10.99
C GLY A 74 -12.22 -1.18 -9.90
N THR A 75 -13.53 -1.28 -9.67
CA THR A 75 -14.20 -0.49 -8.63
C THR A 75 -13.65 -0.81 -7.24
N LEU A 76 -13.23 0.22 -6.52
CA LEU A 76 -12.67 0.09 -5.18
C LEU A 76 -13.76 0.04 -4.09
N GLN A 77 -13.37 -0.42 -2.90
CA GLN A 77 -14.21 -0.42 -1.71
C GLN A 77 -14.16 0.95 -1.03
N PHE A 78 -14.90 1.93 -1.55
CA PHE A 78 -14.81 3.33 -1.11
C PHE A 78 -15.08 3.52 0.39
N GLU A 79 -16.03 2.77 0.97
CA GLU A 79 -16.33 2.82 2.40
C GLU A 79 -15.15 2.29 3.23
N ALA A 80 -14.47 1.25 2.75
CA ALA A 80 -13.28 0.71 3.40
C ALA A 80 -12.08 1.66 3.27
N LEU A 81 -11.93 2.35 2.13
CA LEU A 81 -10.89 3.37 1.95
C LEU A 81 -11.10 4.55 2.92
N ALA A 82 -12.34 5.01 3.07
CA ALA A 82 -12.68 6.04 4.05
C ALA A 82 -12.37 5.58 5.48
N GLY A 83 -12.75 4.35 5.85
CA GLY A 83 -12.45 3.77 7.16
C GLY A 83 -10.94 3.59 7.41
N ALA A 84 -10.17 3.21 6.40
CA ALA A 84 -8.71 3.09 6.50
C ALA A 84 -8.04 4.45 6.71
N THR A 85 -8.51 5.49 6.03
CA THR A 85 -8.04 6.87 6.21
C THR A 85 -8.30 7.35 7.63
N ALA A 86 -9.53 7.16 8.13
CA ALA A 86 -9.88 7.53 9.51
C ALA A 86 -9.05 6.78 10.57
N ALA A 87 -8.72 5.51 10.34
CA ALA A 87 -7.86 4.75 11.25
C ALA A 87 -6.41 5.29 11.27
N ILE A 88 -5.88 5.70 10.11
CA ILE A 88 -4.55 6.32 10.01
C ILE A 88 -4.55 7.68 10.71
N GLU A 89 -5.56 8.52 10.49
CA GLU A 89 -5.71 9.82 11.15
C GLU A 89 -5.82 9.67 12.67
N PHE A 90 -6.59 8.69 13.15
CA PHE A 90 -6.67 8.35 14.57
C PHE A 90 -5.29 8.03 15.15
N LEU A 91 -4.53 7.11 14.52
CA LEU A 91 -3.18 6.77 14.97
C LEU A 91 -2.23 7.97 14.95
N ALA A 92 -2.30 8.80 13.91
CA ALA A 92 -1.49 10.01 13.79
C ALA A 92 -1.78 11.00 14.93
N SER A 93 -3.05 11.17 15.32
CA SER A 93 -3.44 12.04 16.44
C SER A 93 -2.96 11.58 17.83
N LEU A 94 -2.45 10.34 17.96
CA LEU A 94 -1.85 9.86 19.20
C LEU A 94 -0.38 10.28 19.35
N ALA A 95 0.24 10.80 18.28
CA ALA A 95 1.64 11.22 18.27
C ALA A 95 1.82 12.72 18.60
N ASP A 96 0.73 13.46 18.77
CA ASP A 96 0.69 14.87 19.19
C ASP A 96 0.85 15.04 20.72
#